data_AF-A0A4Y2QXQ9-F1
#
_entry.id   AF-A0A4Y2QXQ9-F1
#
_cell.length_a   1.000
_cell.length_b   1.000
_cell.length_c   1.000
_cell.angle_alpha   90.00
_cell.angle_beta   90.00
_cell.angle_gamma   90.00
#
_symmetry.space_group_name_H-M   'P 1'
#
loop_
_entity.id
_entity.type
_entity.pdbx_description
1 polymer ?
#
loop_
_entity_poly.entity_id
_entity_poly.type
_entity_poly.pdbx_seq_one_letter_code
_entity_poly.pdbx_strand_id
1 'polypeptide(L)'
;MPISHLRYSNSNFNVGTEIVVLFDHLLACKTNEHLVYLKIDWEEPTQHLSSTINPFLHACKKLKCFELFMYNTTSGVDVLLESWLENRPETLEKVIIDILYLHNGNDIPDWNNINDYVSLLKLTGLNIKIKYKGKI
;
A
#
# COMPACT_ATOMS: atom_id res chain seq x y z
N MET A 1 3.82 -23.66 10.49
CA MET A 1 3.08 -22.56 11.16
C MET A 1 2.64 -21.58 10.07
N PRO A 2 1.39 -21.10 10.06
CA PRO A 2 0.96 -20.12 9.06
C PRO A 2 1.64 -18.77 9.30
N ILE A 3 2.04 -18.11 8.21
CA ILE A 3 2.65 -16.78 8.26
C ILE A 3 1.54 -15.75 8.55
N SER A 4 1.62 -15.10 9.70
CA SER A 4 0.67 -14.06 10.11
C SER A 4 1.22 -12.64 9.93
N HIS A 5 2.54 -12.49 9.85
CA HIS A 5 3.21 -11.20 9.66
C HIS A 5 4.24 -11.35 8.56
N LEU A 6 4.10 -10.58 7.48
CA LEU A 6 5.03 -10.56 6.38
C LEU A 6 5.59 -9.16 6.20
N ARG A 7 6.91 -9.06 6.11
CA ARG A 7 7.61 -7.86 5.66
C ARG A 7 8.43 -8.23 4.44
N TYR A 8 8.08 -7.63 3.32
CA TYR A 8 8.77 -7.80 2.06
C TYR A 8 9.47 -6.48 1.69
N SER A 9 10.71 -6.57 1.24
CA SER A 9 11.50 -5.43 0.80
C SER A 9 12.16 -5.79 -0.52
N ASN A 10 11.72 -5.16 -1.60
CA ASN A 10 12.45 -5.21 -2.86
C ASN A 10 13.47 -4.06 -2.82
N SER A 11 14.69 -4.41 -2.43
CA SER A 11 15.85 -3.49 -2.40
C SER A 11 16.88 -3.82 -3.50
N ASN A 12 16.62 -4.84 -4.32
CA ASN A 12 17.52 -5.32 -5.37
C ASN A 12 16.70 -6.11 -6.41
N PHE A 13 16.62 -5.58 -7.63
CA PHE A 13 16.15 -6.19 -8.90
C PHE A 13 14.72 -5.88 -9.41
N ASN A 14 14.72 -5.52 -10.71
CA ASN A 14 13.67 -5.36 -11.72
C ASN A 14 12.24 -5.00 -11.27
N VAL A 15 11.92 -3.73 -11.49
CA VAL A 15 10.78 -2.98 -10.98
C VAL A 15 9.47 -3.33 -11.73
N GLY A 16 8.46 -3.77 -10.98
CA GLY A 16 7.07 -3.89 -11.43
C GLY A 16 6.53 -5.33 -11.53
N THR A 17 7.31 -6.27 -12.07
CA THR A 17 6.85 -7.67 -12.25
C THR A 17 6.85 -8.47 -10.95
N GLU A 18 7.68 -8.10 -9.96
CA GLU A 18 7.85 -8.90 -8.74
C GLU A 18 6.66 -8.85 -7.76
N ILE A 19 5.90 -7.77 -7.68
CA ILE A 19 4.87 -7.67 -6.64
C ILE A 19 3.63 -8.51 -6.95
N VAL A 20 3.24 -8.58 -8.23
CA VAL A 20 2.14 -9.45 -8.67
C VAL A 20 2.54 -10.90 -8.46
N VAL A 21 3.78 -11.24 -8.81
CA VAL A 21 4.35 -12.57 -8.57
C VAL A 21 4.40 -12.90 -7.07
N LEU A 22 4.74 -11.93 -6.20
CA LEU A 22 4.67 -12.10 -4.76
C LEU A 22 3.24 -12.41 -4.31
N PHE A 23 2.25 -11.62 -4.75
CA PHE A 23 0.85 -11.85 -4.39
C PHE A 23 0.35 -13.21 -4.87
N ASP A 24 0.64 -13.59 -6.12
CA ASP A 24 0.29 -14.90 -6.67
C ASP A 24 0.94 -16.03 -5.84
N HIS A 25 2.20 -15.88 -5.45
CA HIS A 25 2.91 -16.85 -4.61
C HIS A 25 2.30 -16.95 -3.20
N LEU A 26 1.95 -15.82 -2.59
CA LEU A 26 1.31 -15.78 -1.28
C LEU A 26 -0.08 -16.43 -1.32
N LEU A 27 -0.84 -16.22 -2.40
CA LEU A 27 -2.12 -16.88 -2.64
C LEU A 27 -1.96 -18.38 -2.86
N ALA A 28 -1.00 -18.83 -3.67
CA ALA A 28 -0.70 -20.24 -3.88
C ALA A 28 -0.32 -20.95 -2.56
N CYS A 29 0.39 -20.25 -1.68
CA CYS A 29 0.73 -20.73 -0.34
C CYS A 29 -0.41 -20.59 0.70
N LYS A 30 -1.58 -20.07 0.30
CA LYS A 30 -2.72 -19.77 1.20
C LYS A 30 -2.38 -18.83 2.36
N THR A 31 -1.37 -17.98 2.18
CA THR A 31 -0.92 -17.05 3.23
C THR A 31 -2.02 -16.03 3.55
N ASN A 32 -2.80 -15.63 2.55
CA ASN A 32 -3.96 -14.73 2.68
C ASN A 32 -5.02 -15.19 3.70
N GLU A 33 -5.10 -16.50 4.01
CA GLU A 33 -6.06 -17.02 5.00
C GLU A 33 -5.66 -16.70 6.45
N HIS A 34 -4.38 -16.37 6.67
CA HIS A 34 -3.78 -16.22 7.99
C HIS A 34 -3.03 -14.90 8.19
N LEU A 35 -2.73 -14.17 7.12
CA LEU A 35 -1.99 -12.93 7.16
C LEU A 35 -2.78 -11.85 7.91
N VAL A 36 -2.16 -11.30 8.95
CA VAL A 36 -2.70 -10.23 9.81
C VAL A 36 -2.00 -8.90 9.54
N TYR A 37 -0.71 -8.96 9.23
CA TYR A 37 0.12 -7.79 8.95
C TYR A 37 0.92 -8.00 7.67
N LEU A 38 0.86 -7.02 6.78
CA LEU A 38 1.65 -6.95 5.56
C LEU A 38 2.40 -5.63 5.50
N LYS A 39 3.71 -5.71 5.32
CA LYS A 39 4.53 -4.56 4.95
C LYS A 39 5.24 -4.81 3.63
N ILE A 40 5.17 -3.85 2.73
CA ILE A 40 5.86 -3.86 1.44
C ILE A 40 6.72 -2.60 1.36
N ASP A 41 8.03 -2.78 1.21
CA ASP A 41 8.94 -1.73 0.77
C ASP A 41 9.11 -1.86 -0.76
N TRP A 42 8.60 -0.89 -1.53
CA TRP A 42 8.47 -0.91 -2.98
C TRP A 42 9.18 0.29 -3.61
N GLU A 43 10.38 0.07 -4.17
CA GLU A 43 11.29 1.14 -4.57
C GLU A 43 10.75 2.06 -5.67
N GLU A 44 9.95 1.56 -6.61
CA GLU A 44 9.31 2.37 -7.66
C GLU A 44 7.97 1.73 -8.07
N PRO A 45 6.86 2.05 -7.39
CA PRO A 45 5.57 1.51 -7.76
C PRO A 45 5.09 2.08 -9.10
N THR A 46 4.44 1.22 -9.88
CA THR A 46 3.72 1.69 -11.08
C THR A 46 2.52 2.56 -10.67
N GLN A 47 2.04 3.41 -11.57
CA GLN A 47 0.80 4.20 -11.39
C GLN A 47 -0.46 3.34 -11.12
N HIS A 48 -0.37 2.01 -11.27
CA HIS A 48 -1.44 1.05 -11.13
C HIS A 48 -1.49 0.41 -9.72
N LEU A 49 -1.26 1.20 -8.67
CA LEU A 49 -1.27 0.74 -7.27
C LEU A 49 -2.59 0.04 -6.90
N SER A 50 -3.73 0.67 -7.21
CA SER A 50 -5.06 0.13 -6.91
C SER A 50 -5.29 -1.26 -7.51
N SER A 51 -5.10 -1.41 -8.83
CA SER A 51 -5.32 -2.69 -9.51
C SER A 51 -4.30 -3.77 -9.12
N THR A 52 -3.11 -3.38 -8.66
CA THR A 52 -2.08 -4.33 -8.22
C THR A 52 -2.31 -4.83 -6.80
N ILE A 53 -2.62 -3.92 -5.88
CA ILE A 53 -2.68 -4.21 -4.44
C ILE A 53 -4.07 -4.74 -4.03
N ASN A 54 -5.15 -4.13 -4.53
CA ASN A 54 -6.50 -4.43 -4.06
C ASN A 54 -6.90 -5.90 -4.19
N PRO A 55 -6.65 -6.60 -5.32
CA PRO A 55 -7.04 -8.01 -5.44
C PRO A 55 -6.48 -8.88 -4.30
N PHE A 56 -5.22 -8.65 -3.92
CA PHE A 56 -4.59 -9.38 -2.83
C PHE A 56 -5.16 -9.01 -1.46
N LEU A 57 -5.35 -7.71 -1.19
CA LEU A 57 -5.92 -7.26 0.08
C LEU A 57 -7.34 -7.80 0.29
N HIS A 58 -8.18 -7.82 -0.75
CA HIS A 58 -9.54 -8.39 -0.69
C HIS A 58 -9.53 -9.92 -0.53
N ALA A 59 -8.52 -10.60 -1.05
CA ALA A 59 -8.36 -12.04 -0.84
C ALA A 59 -7.92 -12.39 0.60
N CYS A 60 -7.44 -11.41 1.38
CA CYS A 60 -7.00 -11.65 2.76
C CYS A 60 -8.18 -11.69 3.73
N LYS A 61 -8.31 -12.78 4.48
CA LYS A 61 -9.44 -13.01 5.41
C LYS A 61 -9.22 -12.43 6.80
N LYS A 62 -7.99 -11.97 7.11
CA LYS A 62 -7.58 -11.57 8.46
C LYS A 62 -6.64 -10.36 8.48
N LEU A 63 -6.39 -9.74 7.33
CA LEU A 63 -5.40 -8.68 7.21
C LEU A 63 -5.94 -7.42 7.86
N LYS A 64 -5.36 -7.06 9.01
CA LYS A 64 -5.73 -5.89 9.81
C LYS A 64 -4.87 -4.68 9.51
N CYS A 65 -3.61 -4.91 9.18
CA CYS A 65 -2.63 -3.83 9.02
C CYS A 65 -1.87 -3.97 7.70
N PHE A 66 -1.90 -2.92 6.91
CA PHE A 66 -1.12 -2.79 5.68
C PHE A 66 -0.16 -1.60 5.78
N GLU A 67 1.12 -1.84 5.54
CA GLU A 67 2.14 -0.81 5.45
C GLU A 67 2.78 -0.83 4.06
N LEU A 68 2.80 0.33 3.40
CA LEU A 68 3.41 0.52 2.10
C LEU A 68 4.47 1.59 2.22
N PHE A 69 5.71 1.26 1.88
CA PHE A 69 6.80 2.20 1.80
C PHE A 69 7.21 2.36 0.34
N MET A 70 7.27 3.59 -0.15
CA MET A 70 7.54 3.90 -1.57
C MET A 70 8.56 5.01 -1.70
N TYR A 71 9.31 5.02 -2.81
CA TYR A 71 10.23 6.10 -3.11
C TYR A 71 9.75 6.92 -4.31
N ASN A 72 10.05 8.23 -4.27
CA ASN A 72 9.99 9.16 -5.40
C ASN A 72 8.66 9.28 -6.17
N THR A 73 7.54 8.75 -5.66
CA THR A 73 6.23 8.89 -6.32
C THR A 73 5.06 8.82 -5.35
N THR A 74 4.03 9.60 -5.66
CA THR A 74 2.66 9.52 -5.10
C THR A 74 1.65 9.06 -6.15
N SER A 75 2.10 8.77 -7.37
CA SER A 75 1.20 8.41 -8.48
C SER A 75 0.40 7.15 -8.15
N GLY A 76 -0.92 7.24 -8.29
CA GLY A 76 -1.84 6.15 -8.00
C GLY A 76 -2.20 5.97 -6.53
N VAL A 77 -1.65 6.78 -5.60
CA VAL A 77 -2.06 6.76 -4.19
C VAL A 77 -3.48 7.30 -4.07
N ASP A 78 -3.76 8.44 -4.69
CA ASP A 78 -5.10 9.01 -4.80
C ASP A 78 -6.11 7.98 -5.32
N VAL A 79 -5.81 7.30 -6.42
CA VAL A 79 -6.67 6.25 -7.02
C VAL A 79 -6.84 5.05 -6.08
N LEU A 80 -5.78 4.65 -5.36
CA LEU A 80 -5.87 3.59 -4.36
C LEU A 80 -6.83 3.98 -3.23
N LEU A 81 -6.69 5.18 -2.69
CA LEU A 81 -7.54 5.67 -1.59
C LEU A 81 -8.99 5.87 -2.04
N GLU A 82 -9.19 6.42 -3.22
CA GLU A 82 -10.51 6.57 -3.83
C GLU A 82 -11.22 5.21 -3.95
N SER A 83 -10.53 4.18 -4.46
CA SER A 83 -11.10 2.85 -4.58
C SER A 83 -11.56 2.23 -3.24
N TRP A 84 -10.95 2.65 -2.13
CA TRP A 84 -11.34 2.21 -0.79
C TRP A 84 -12.51 3.00 -0.20
N LEU A 85 -12.92 4.13 -0.79
CA LEU A 85 -14.16 4.79 -0.38
C LEU A 85 -15.37 3.92 -0.70
N GLU A 86 -15.34 3.23 -1.83
CA GLU A 86 -16.44 2.38 -2.30
C GLU A 86 -16.23 0.91 -1.93
N ASN A 87 -15.00 0.41 -2.08
CA ASN A 87 -14.68 -1.01 -1.96
C ASN A 87 -13.43 -1.23 -1.10
N ARG A 88 -13.53 -0.89 0.19
CA ARG A 88 -12.46 -1.16 1.17
C ARG A 88 -12.35 -2.66 1.48
N PRO A 89 -11.14 -3.23 1.62
CA PRO A 89 -10.98 -4.56 2.19
C PRO A 89 -11.58 -4.64 3.59
N GLU A 90 -12.49 -5.59 3.82
CA GLU A 90 -13.37 -5.63 5.01
C GLU A 90 -12.59 -5.68 6.34
N THR A 91 -11.50 -6.45 6.37
CA THR A 91 -10.74 -6.69 7.61
C THR A 91 -9.69 -5.63 7.90
N LEU A 92 -9.49 -4.67 6.99
CA LEU A 92 -8.39 -3.71 7.08
C LEU A 92 -8.74 -2.60 8.09
N GLU A 93 -7.98 -2.56 9.18
CA GLU A 93 -8.19 -1.62 10.29
C GLU A 93 -7.19 -0.46 10.25
N LYS A 94 -5.99 -0.70 9.73
CA LYS A 94 -4.88 0.26 9.75
C LYS A 94 -4.10 0.25 8.45
N VAL A 95 -3.84 1.46 7.92
CA VAL A 95 -2.98 1.67 6.75
C VAL A 95 -1.91 2.71 7.06
N ILE A 96 -0.67 2.40 6.73
CA ILE A 96 0.43 3.36 6.73
C ILE A 96 1.02 3.41 5.32
N ILE A 97 1.07 4.60 4.72
CA ILE A 97 1.80 4.84 3.48
C ILE A 97 2.93 5.81 3.79
N ASP A 98 4.16 5.32 3.71
CA ASP A 98 5.36 6.11 3.97
C ASP A 98 6.06 6.38 2.63
N ILE A 99 6.19 7.64 2.24
CA ILE A 99 6.76 8.06 0.96
C ILE A 99 8.04 8.84 1.20
N LEU A 100 9.14 8.36 0.62
CA LEU A 100 10.46 8.98 0.70
C LEU A 100 10.84 9.59 -0.65
N TYR A 101 10.94 10.91 -0.71
CA TYR A 101 11.45 11.61 -1.89
C TYR A 101 12.95 11.85 -1.75
N LEU A 102 13.71 11.23 -2.65
CA LEU A 102 15.17 11.33 -2.74
C LEU A 102 15.61 12.45 -3.69
N HIS A 103 14.73 12.95 -4.55
CA HIS A 103 15.03 14.03 -5.48
C HIS A 103 14.70 15.41 -4.90
N ASN A 104 15.62 16.37 -5.04
CA ASN A 104 15.49 17.78 -4.64
C ASN A 104 14.66 18.62 -5.65
N GLY A 105 13.66 18.02 -6.30
CA GLY A 105 12.76 18.74 -7.20
C GLY A 105 11.69 19.49 -6.41
N ASN A 106 11.40 20.73 -6.81
CA ASN A 106 10.35 21.57 -6.22
C ASN A 106 8.92 21.09 -6.55
N ASP A 107 8.78 19.97 -7.25
CA ASP A 107 7.49 19.39 -7.63
C ASP A 107 6.90 18.64 -6.43
N ILE A 108 6.40 19.41 -5.47
CA ILE A 108 5.53 18.89 -4.42
C ILE A 108 4.28 18.38 -5.14
N PRO A 109 3.93 17.08 -4.99
CA PRO A 109 2.72 16.54 -5.60
C PRO A 109 1.48 17.32 -5.16
N ASP A 110 0.47 17.43 -6.01
CA ASP A 110 -0.82 17.96 -5.58
C ASP A 110 -1.47 16.96 -4.60
N TRP A 111 -1.54 17.33 -3.32
CA TRP A 111 -2.01 16.48 -2.23
C TRP A 111 -3.47 16.71 -1.88
N ASN A 112 -4.16 17.64 -2.55
CA ASN A 112 -5.51 18.03 -2.14
C ASN A 112 -6.45 16.82 -2.12
N ASN A 113 -6.47 16.03 -3.20
CA ASN A 113 -7.29 14.81 -3.28
C ASN A 113 -6.90 13.76 -2.24
N ILE A 114 -5.59 13.56 -2.01
CA ILE A 114 -5.11 12.57 -1.03
C ILE A 114 -5.56 12.93 0.38
N ASN A 115 -5.45 14.20 0.78
CA ASN A 115 -5.86 14.67 2.11
C ASN A 115 -7.37 14.53 2.33
N ASP A 116 -8.16 14.82 1.29
CA ASP A 116 -9.61 14.66 1.32
C ASP A 116 -10.00 13.18 1.48
N TYR A 117 -9.42 12.30 0.66
CA TYR A 117 -9.66 10.85 0.78
C TYR A 117 -9.21 10.28 2.12
N VAL A 118 -8.06 10.70 2.65
CA VAL A 118 -7.59 10.32 4.00
C VAL A 118 -8.61 10.73 5.06
N SER A 119 -9.16 11.93 4.95
CA SER A 119 -10.13 12.45 5.91
C SER A 119 -11.44 11.64 5.84
N LEU A 120 -11.94 11.38 4.64
CA LEU A 120 -13.14 10.56 4.41
C LEU A 120 -12.95 9.12 4.92
N LEU A 121 -11.83 8.48 4.59
CA LEU A 121 -11.53 7.12 5.05
C LEU A 121 -11.43 7.03 6.58
N LYS A 122 -10.88 8.04 7.26
CA LYS A 122 -10.88 8.09 8.73
C LYS A 122 -12.29 8.15 9.31
N LEU A 123 -13.21 8.88 8.68
CA LEU A 123 -14.62 8.93 9.10
C LEU A 123 -15.31 7.56 8.97
N THR A 124 -14.87 6.72 8.02
CA THR A 124 -15.34 5.32 7.89
C THR A 124 -14.70 4.35 8.88
N GLY A 125 -13.89 4.84 9.83
CA GLY A 125 -13.22 4.03 10.85
C GLY A 125 -11.86 3.45 10.44
N LEU A 126 -11.35 3.76 9.23
CA LEU A 126 -10.01 3.31 8.82
C LEU A 126 -8.92 4.16 9.48
N ASN A 127 -8.00 3.54 10.23
CA ASN A 127 -6.84 4.23 10.79
C ASN A 127 -5.75 4.38 9.73
N ILE A 128 -5.92 5.36 8.84
CA ILE A 128 -4.97 5.67 7.78
C ILE A 128 -4.02 6.81 8.14
N LYS A 129 -2.73 6.63 7.85
CA LYS A 129 -1.69 7.65 7.96
C LYS A 129 -0.82 7.65 6.72
N ILE A 130 -0.61 8.84 6.15
CA ILE A 130 0.36 9.05 5.08
C ILE A 130 1.49 9.89 5.65
N LYS A 131 2.73 9.40 5.54
CA LYS A 131 3.91 10.15 5.97
C LYS A 131 4.75 10.46 4.76
N TYR A 132 5.20 11.71 4.71
CA TYR A 132 6.12 12.20 3.71
C TYR A 132 7.46 12.50 4.39
N LYS A 133 8.55 12.08 3.76
CA LYS A 133 9.91 12.49 4.13
C LYS A 133 10.62 12.98 2.87
N GLY A 134 10.93 14.28 2.82
CA GLY A 134 11.88 14.85 1.89
C GLY A 134 13.25 14.99 2.55
N LYS A 135 14.33 14.90 1.78
CA LYS A 135 15.67 15.31 2.25
C LYS A 135 15.65 16.84 2.37
N ILE A 136 15.70 17.36 3.60
CA ILE A 136 15.90 18.80 3.88
C ILE A 136 17.38 19.12 3.65
#